data_AF-D4MQ94-F1
#
_entry.id   AF-D4MQ94-F1
#
_cell.length_a   1.000
_cell.length_b   1.000
_cell.length_c   1.000
_cell.angle_alpha   90.00
_cell.angle_beta   90.00
_cell.angle_gamma   90.00
#
_symmetry.space_group_name_H-M   'P 1'
#
loop_
_entity.id
_entity.type
_entity.pdbx_description
1 polymer ?
#
loop_
_entity_poly.entity_id
_entity_poly.type
_entity_poly.pdbx_seq_one_letter_code
_entity_poly.pdbx_strand_id
1 'polypeptide(L)'
;MGNIPDNSIIESQSINILKPALQRCHRLKAQITENDKTLSWDGTVEVYHSDRFSKSTLDGIVSVQVKGKWCDEIPKNDTVKFYVSTKDLNNYIKSNGVIFFVVYCNDDGGKVYYNSLLPLDLYVLLKGVSPLHPQNLSN
;
A
#
# COMPACT_ATOMS: atom_id res chain seq x y z
N MET A 1 -20.06 -13.63 -17.51
CA MET A 1 -18.88 -12.84 -17.11
C MET A 1 -19.42 -11.55 -16.50
N GLY A 2 -19.13 -11.29 -15.23
CA GLY A 2 -19.53 -10.04 -14.58
C GLY A 2 -18.96 -8.85 -15.35
N ASN A 3 -19.71 -7.75 -15.41
CA ASN A 3 -19.26 -6.55 -16.10
C ASN A 3 -18.19 -5.89 -15.22
N ILE A 4 -16.91 -5.96 -15.63
CA ILE A 4 -15.82 -5.32 -14.87
C ILE A 4 -16.01 -3.79 -14.96
N PRO A 5 -16.09 -3.07 -13.82
CA PRO A 5 -16.23 -1.63 -13.84
C PRO A 5 -15.02 -0.91 -14.45
N ASP A 6 -15.18 0.38 -14.78
CA ASP A 6 -14.07 1.22 -15.20
C ASP A 6 -12.99 1.31 -14.10
N ASN A 7 -11.72 1.48 -14.50
CA ASN A 7 -10.60 1.56 -13.55
C ASN A 7 -10.79 2.68 -12.52
N SER A 8 -11.39 3.81 -12.89
CA SER A 8 -11.68 4.91 -11.96
C SER A 8 -12.67 4.50 -10.86
N ILE A 9 -13.65 3.66 -11.19
CA ILE A 9 -14.61 3.10 -10.22
C ILE A 9 -13.88 2.11 -9.29
N ILE A 10 -13.05 1.23 -9.86
CA ILE A 10 -12.26 0.26 -9.09
C ILE A 10 -11.31 1.00 -8.12
N GLU A 11 -10.66 2.07 -8.57
CA GLU A 11 -9.77 2.91 -7.76
C GLU A 11 -10.52 3.57 -6.60
N SER A 12 -11.62 4.27 -6.90
CA SER A 12 -12.45 4.93 -5.88
C SER A 12 -12.97 3.93 -4.85
N GLN A 13 -13.49 2.77 -5.30
CA GLN A 13 -13.95 1.72 -4.40
C GLN A 13 -12.82 1.15 -3.54
N SER A 14 -11.63 0.97 -4.10
CA SER A 14 -10.45 0.48 -3.36
C SER A 14 -10.06 1.45 -2.25
N ILE A 15 -10.08 2.75 -2.54
CA ILE A 15 -9.81 3.81 -1.56
C ILE A 15 -10.89 3.83 -0.47
N ASN A 16 -12.17 3.65 -0.84
CA ASN A 16 -13.29 3.60 0.10
C ASN A 16 -13.25 2.36 1.02
N ILE A 17 -12.65 1.26 0.58
CA ILE A 17 -12.39 0.08 1.41
C ILE A 17 -11.16 0.30 2.32
N LEU A 18 -10.11 0.93 1.79
CA LEU A 18 -8.85 1.15 2.52
C LEU A 18 -8.98 2.20 3.62
N LYS A 19 -9.66 3.33 3.37
CA LYS A 19 -9.78 4.45 4.33
C LYS A 19 -10.33 4.00 5.69
N PRO A 20 -11.46 3.29 5.79
CA PRO A 20 -11.96 2.75 7.06
C PRO A 20 -10.98 1.78 7.73
N ALA A 21 -10.28 0.96 6.94
CA ALA A 21 -9.31 0.02 7.48
C ALA A 21 -8.14 0.72 8.19
N LEU A 22 -7.65 1.82 7.62
CA LEU A 22 -6.64 2.68 8.24
C LEU A 22 -7.17 3.43 9.47
N GLN A 23 -8.40 3.94 9.39
CA GLN A 23 -9.05 4.68 10.48
C GLN A 23 -9.28 3.85 11.76
N ARG A 24 -9.36 2.51 11.64
CA ARG A 24 -9.39 1.62 12.82
C ARG A 24 -8.15 1.76 13.70
N CYS A 25 -7.05 2.26 13.16
CA CYS A 25 -5.90 2.67 13.94
C CYS A 25 -6.02 4.18 14.26
N HIS A 26 -6.38 4.52 15.50
CA HIS A 26 -6.56 5.91 15.96
C HIS A 26 -5.25 6.72 16.07
N ARG A 27 -4.19 6.25 15.41
CA ARG A 27 -2.85 6.85 15.37
C ARG A 27 -2.37 7.10 13.94
N LEU A 28 -3.24 6.86 12.95
CA LEU A 28 -2.95 7.07 11.55
C LEU A 28 -3.83 8.16 10.99
N LYS A 29 -3.25 9.03 10.17
CA LYS A 29 -4.00 9.99 9.36
C LYS A 29 -3.61 9.83 7.90
N ALA A 30 -4.52 9.23 7.14
CA ALA A 30 -4.33 8.96 5.71
C ALA A 30 -4.75 10.18 4.88
N GLN A 31 -3.91 10.58 3.93
CA GLN A 31 -4.18 11.59 2.91
C GLN A 31 -3.98 10.91 1.55
N ILE A 32 -5.05 10.27 1.07
CA ILE A 32 -5.08 9.51 -0.19
C ILE A 32 -6.12 10.18 -1.10
N THR A 33 -5.65 10.71 -2.24
CA THR A 33 -6.47 11.45 -3.20
C THR A 33 -6.87 10.56 -4.37
N GLU A 34 -8.12 10.67 -4.79
CA GLU A 34 -8.60 10.04 -6.02
C GLU A 34 -8.16 10.89 -7.21
N ASN A 35 -7.71 10.25 -8.29
CA ASN A 35 -7.40 10.90 -9.57
C ASN A 35 -6.26 11.95 -9.55
N ASP A 36 -5.38 11.94 -8.55
CA ASP A 36 -4.20 12.80 -8.59
C ASP A 36 -3.13 12.17 -9.50
N LYS A 37 -2.76 12.87 -10.57
CA LYS A 37 -1.73 12.43 -11.53
C LYS A 37 -0.33 12.59 -10.93
N THR A 38 -0.08 12.02 -9.77
CA THR A 38 1.28 11.92 -9.27
C THR A 38 2.04 10.85 -10.06
N LEU A 39 3.38 10.89 -10.00
CA LEU A 39 4.23 10.04 -10.83
C LEU A 39 4.18 8.55 -10.45
N SER A 40 3.95 8.19 -9.17
CA SER A 40 3.97 6.79 -8.68
C SER A 40 3.26 6.52 -7.34
N TRP A 41 2.63 7.51 -6.66
CA TRP A 41 2.06 7.35 -5.30
C TRP A 41 0.66 7.95 -5.18
N ASP A 42 -0.28 7.24 -4.57
CA ASP A 42 -1.65 7.77 -4.43
C ASP A 42 -1.84 8.65 -3.18
N GLY A 43 -0.83 8.73 -2.30
CA GLY A 43 -0.88 9.61 -1.15
C GLY A 43 0.15 9.34 -0.06
N THR A 44 -0.17 9.79 1.15
CA THR A 44 0.65 9.60 2.35
C THR A 44 -0.18 9.17 3.56
N VAL A 45 0.48 8.58 4.55
CA VAL A 45 -0.07 8.31 5.87
C VAL A 45 0.86 8.90 6.92
N GLU A 46 0.33 9.80 7.73
CA GLU A 46 1.00 10.34 8.93
C GLU A 46 0.81 9.33 10.08
N VAL A 47 1.89 9.00 10.78
CA VAL A 47 1.92 8.04 11.89
C VAL A 47 2.27 8.76 13.18
N TYR A 48 1.52 8.47 14.25
CA TYR A 48 1.67 9.11 15.54
C TYR A 48 1.86 8.09 16.67
N HIS A 49 2.66 8.39 17.69
CA HIS A 49 2.74 7.54 18.88
C HIS A 49 1.60 7.78 19.88
N SER A 50 0.73 8.76 19.62
CA SER A 50 -0.44 9.13 20.43
C SER A 50 -1.66 9.34 19.54
N ASP A 51 -2.85 9.18 20.12
CA ASP A 51 -4.15 9.54 19.53
C ASP A 51 -4.39 11.06 19.48
N ARG A 52 -3.49 11.86 20.05
CA ARG A 52 -3.49 13.33 19.95
C ARG A 52 -2.63 13.75 18.77
N PHE A 53 -3.27 14.14 17.67
CA PHE A 53 -2.59 14.59 16.45
C PHE A 53 -1.92 15.95 16.66
N SER A 54 -0.59 15.98 16.77
CA SER A 54 0.20 17.20 16.92
C SER A 54 1.58 17.05 16.30
N LYS A 55 2.32 18.16 16.16
CA LYS A 55 3.70 18.11 15.67
C LYS A 55 4.64 17.32 16.59
N SER A 56 4.37 17.28 17.89
CA SER A 56 5.21 16.59 18.87
C SER A 56 4.94 15.09 18.96
N THR A 57 3.77 14.64 18.46
CA THR A 57 3.37 13.24 18.49
C THR A 57 3.60 12.51 17.17
N LEU A 58 4.04 13.22 16.13
CA LEU A 58 4.32 12.69 14.81
C LEU A 58 5.61 11.86 14.84
N ASP A 59 5.49 10.56 14.54
CA ASP A 59 6.65 9.67 14.36
C ASP A 59 7.19 9.73 12.93
N GLY A 60 6.32 10.00 11.95
CA GLY A 60 6.74 10.14 10.57
C GLY A 60 5.59 10.18 9.56
N ILE A 61 5.96 10.36 8.30
CA ILE A 61 5.05 10.36 7.16
C ILE A 61 5.56 9.30 6.19
N VAL A 62 4.68 8.40 5.79
CA VAL A 62 5.02 7.31 4.87
C VAL A 62 4.22 7.49 3.58
N SER A 63 4.91 7.41 2.44
CA SER A 63 4.25 7.38 1.13
C SER A 63 3.52 6.05 0.93
N VAL A 64 2.35 6.12 0.29
CA VAL A 64 1.52 4.94 0.01
C VAL A 64 1.19 4.85 -1.47
N GLN A 65 1.11 3.62 -1.97
CA GLN A 65 0.51 3.29 -3.26
C GLN A 65 -0.65 2.34 -3.01
N VAL A 66 -1.76 2.56 -3.70
CA VAL A 66 -2.96 1.72 -3.71
C VAL A 66 -3.13 1.15 -5.12
N LYS A 67 -3.44 -0.14 -5.21
CA LYS A 67 -3.84 -0.78 -6.46
C LYS A 67 -5.12 -1.56 -6.24
N GLY A 68 -6.17 -1.18 -6.96
CA GLY A 68 -7.43 -1.91 -6.99
C GLY A 68 -7.39 -3.07 -7.98
N LYS A 69 -8.09 -4.16 -7.65
CA LYS A 69 -8.30 -5.29 -8.55
C LYS A 69 -9.72 -5.83 -8.38
N TRP A 70 -10.51 -5.68 -9.44
CA TRP A 70 -11.83 -6.31 -9.51
C TRP A 70 -11.69 -7.82 -9.64
N CYS A 71 -12.52 -8.56 -8.93
CA CYS A 71 -12.58 -10.03 -9.00
C CYS A 71 -14.00 -10.53 -8.74
N ASP A 72 -14.38 -11.66 -9.32
CA ASP A 72 -15.68 -12.27 -9.04
C ASP A 72 -15.76 -12.74 -7.57
N GLU A 73 -14.70 -13.39 -7.09
CA GLU A 73 -14.56 -13.82 -5.70
C GLU A 73 -13.31 -13.23 -5.05
N ILE A 74 -13.47 -12.68 -3.84
CA ILE A 74 -12.37 -12.17 -3.04
C ILE A 74 -11.42 -13.33 -2.65
N PRO A 75 -10.10 -13.22 -2.89
CA PRO A 75 -9.17 -14.29 -2.53
C PRO A 75 -9.24 -14.62 -1.03
N LYS A 76 -9.37 -15.92 -0.73
CA LYS A 76 -9.43 -16.42 0.66
C LYS A 76 -8.05 -16.48 1.31
N ASN A 77 -6.99 -16.58 0.52
CA ASN A 77 -5.61 -16.65 1.00
C ASN A 77 -5.21 -15.38 1.76
N ASP A 78 -4.27 -15.50 2.68
CA ASP A 78 -3.73 -14.35 3.42
C ASP A 78 -2.68 -13.56 2.64
N THR A 79 -2.16 -14.15 1.57
CA THR A 79 -1.15 -13.53 0.69
C THR A 79 -1.58 -13.56 -0.77
N VAL A 80 -1.19 -12.52 -1.51
CA VAL A 80 -1.41 -12.40 -2.95
C VAL A 80 -0.12 -12.04 -3.66
N LYS A 81 0.00 -12.44 -4.93
CA LYS A 81 1.04 -11.94 -5.83
C LYS A 81 0.46 -10.79 -6.65
N PHE A 82 1.24 -9.73 -6.80
CA PHE A 82 0.86 -8.56 -7.58
C PHE A 82 2.06 -8.05 -8.36
N TYR A 83 1.84 -7.68 -9.62
CA TYR A 83 2.90 -7.16 -10.50
C TYR A 83 3.02 -5.66 -10.33
N VAL A 84 4.25 -5.17 -10.20
CA VAL A 84 4.57 -3.74 -10.05
C VAL A 84 5.57 -3.38 -11.14
N SER A 85 5.41 -2.20 -11.74
CA SER A 85 6.32 -1.76 -12.79
C SER A 85 7.70 -1.46 -12.21
N THR A 86 8.77 -1.77 -12.94
CA THR A 86 10.14 -1.42 -12.51
C THR A 86 10.34 0.08 -12.41
N LYS A 87 9.58 0.89 -13.18
CA LYS A 87 9.60 2.36 -13.09
C LYS A 87 9.10 2.82 -11.71
N ASP A 88 7.99 2.25 -11.24
CA ASP A 88 7.45 2.55 -9.91
C ASP A 88 8.40 2.09 -8.81
N LEU A 89 8.95 0.88 -8.89
CA LEU A 89 9.94 0.39 -7.93
C LEU A 89 11.16 1.32 -7.83
N ASN A 90 11.66 1.80 -8.97
CA ASN A 90 12.77 2.78 -8.98
C ASN A 90 12.37 4.12 -8.36
N ASN A 91 11.11 4.54 -8.50
CA ASN A 91 10.61 5.75 -7.84
C ASN A 91 10.47 5.55 -6.33
N TYR A 92 10.01 4.38 -5.88
CA TYR A 92 9.90 4.04 -4.45
C TYR A 92 11.24 4.08 -3.72
N ILE A 93 12.35 3.70 -4.37
CA ILE A 93 13.67 3.85 -3.76
C ILE A 93 13.98 5.33 -3.48
N LYS A 94 13.62 6.23 -4.40
CA LYS A 94 13.89 7.67 -4.28
C LYS A 94 13.10 8.32 -3.13
N SER A 95 12.00 7.71 -2.70
CA SER A 95 11.16 8.17 -1.58
C SER A 95 11.44 7.46 -0.25
N ASN A 96 12.57 6.74 -0.13
CA ASN A 96 12.89 5.92 1.04
C ASN A 96 11.86 4.81 1.33
N GLY A 97 11.24 4.27 0.29
CA GLY A 97 10.28 3.17 0.39
C GLY A 97 8.83 3.61 0.19
N VAL A 98 7.93 2.63 0.33
CA VAL A 98 6.48 2.81 0.18
C VAL A 98 5.73 1.72 0.96
N ILE A 99 4.55 2.03 1.49
CA ILE A 99 3.56 0.98 1.82
C ILE A 99 2.70 0.74 0.60
N PHE A 100 2.81 -0.46 0.04
CA PHE A 100 2.10 -0.85 -1.17
C PHE A 100 0.84 -1.65 -0.80
N PHE A 101 -0.33 -1.05 -1.00
CA PHE A 101 -1.63 -1.64 -0.79
C PHE A 101 -2.19 -2.26 -2.08
N VAL A 102 -2.73 -3.46 -1.96
CA VAL A 102 -3.52 -4.11 -3.01
C VAL A 102 -4.90 -4.41 -2.45
N VAL A 103 -5.94 -3.86 -3.08
CA VAL A 103 -7.32 -4.05 -2.66
C VAL A 103 -8.02 -4.90 -3.71
N TYR A 104 -8.38 -6.12 -3.33
CA TYR A 104 -9.30 -6.93 -4.12
C TYR A 104 -10.72 -6.51 -3.75
N CYS A 105 -11.52 -6.17 -4.74
CA CYS A 105 -12.89 -5.71 -4.53
C CYS A 105 -13.86 -6.30 -5.55
N ASN A 106 -15.13 -6.33 -5.16
CA ASN A 106 -16.27 -6.74 -5.96
C ASN A 106 -17.52 -5.99 -5.46
N ASP A 107 -18.70 -6.32 -5.97
CA ASP A 107 -19.95 -5.67 -5.57
C ASP A 107 -20.28 -5.83 -4.07
N ASP A 108 -19.79 -6.89 -3.43
CA ASP A 108 -20.08 -7.22 -2.03
C ASP A 108 -19.09 -6.60 -1.02
N GLY A 109 -17.98 -6.03 -1.49
CA GLY A 109 -16.97 -5.41 -0.63
C GLY A 109 -15.54 -5.68 -1.11
N GLY A 110 -14.63 -5.95 -0.18
CA GLY A 110 -13.25 -6.27 -0.54
C GLY A 110 -12.31 -6.58 0.62
N LYS A 111 -11.09 -6.97 0.26
CA LYS A 111 -10.00 -7.32 1.19
C LYS A 111 -8.74 -6.54 0.83
N VAL A 112 -8.15 -5.93 1.86
CA VAL A 112 -6.91 -5.16 1.76
C VAL A 112 -5.73 -6.07 2.07
N TYR A 113 -4.76 -6.09 1.16
CA TYR A 113 -3.42 -6.65 1.34
C TYR A 113 -2.42 -5.51 1.33
N TYR A 114 -1.29 -5.69 2.00
CA TYR A 114 -0.22 -4.69 1.95
C TYR A 114 1.15 -5.35 2.04
N ASN A 115 2.16 -4.63 1.59
CA ASN A 115 3.56 -4.93 1.87
C ASN A 115 4.33 -3.63 2.14
N SER A 116 5.24 -3.65 3.10
CA SER A 116 6.21 -2.58 3.28
C SER A 116 7.38 -2.84 2.35
N LEU A 117 7.60 -1.94 1.38
CA LEU A 117 8.76 -2.00 0.49
C LEU A 117 9.80 -1.01 1.01
N LEU A 118 10.63 -1.46 1.95
CA LEU A 118 11.72 -0.67 2.49
C LEU A 118 12.81 -0.48 1.41
N PRO A 119 13.70 0.53 1.56
CA PRO A 119 14.79 0.74 0.60
C PRO A 119 15.62 -0.52 0.34
N LEU A 120 15.86 -1.33 1.37
CA LEU A 120 16.57 -2.60 1.24
C LEU A 120 15.77 -3.62 0.43
N ASP A 121 14.47 -3.78 0.71
CA ASP A 121 13.60 -4.70 -0.05
C ASP A 121 13.57 -4.32 -1.52
N LEU A 122 13.42 -3.03 -1.81
CA LEU A 122 13.42 -2.50 -3.17
C LEU A 122 14.76 -2.71 -3.88
N TYR A 123 15.87 -2.53 -3.18
CA TYR A 123 17.21 -2.80 -3.73
C TYR A 123 17.37 -4.27 -4.11
N VAL A 124 16.97 -5.19 -3.23
CA VAL A 124 16.99 -6.64 -3.45
C VAL A 124 16.10 -7.00 -4.65
N LEU A 125 14.88 -6.49 -4.70
CA LEU A 125 13.93 -6.71 -5.80
C LEU A 125 14.46 -6.21 -7.15
N LEU A 126 15.04 -5.02 -7.20
CA LEU A 126 15.52 -4.40 -8.45
C LEU A 126 16.84 -5.00 -8.95
N LYS A 127 17.70 -5.49 -8.05
CA LYS A 127 18.95 -6.16 -8.43
C LYS A 127 18.76 -7.65 -8.74
N GLY A 128 17.59 -8.22 -8.49
CA GLY A 128 17.33 -9.65 -8.63
C GLY A 128 18.20 -10.49 -7.68
N VAL A 129 18.67 -9.88 -6.59
CA VAL A 129 19.47 -10.57 -5.57
C VAL A 129 18.50 -11.32 -4.67
N SER A 130 18.81 -12.55 -4.28
CA SER A 130 17.99 -13.27 -3.31
C SER A 130 17.99 -12.50 -1.97
N PRO A 131 16.88 -12.51 -1.19
CA PRO A 131 16.86 -11.87 0.12
C PRO A 131 18.08 -12.32 0.93
N LEU A 132 18.74 -11.37 1.60
CA LEU A 132 19.82 -11.70 2.51
C LEU A 132 19.27 -12.73 3.51
N HIS A 133 19.87 -13.93 3.52
CA HIS A 133 19.54 -14.93 4.52
C HIS A 133 19.76 -14.27 5.88
N PRO A 134 18.77 -14.23 6.79
CA PRO A 134 18.98 -13.65 8.10
C PRO A 134 20.13 -14.42 8.76
N GLN A 135 21.26 -13.75 8.97
CA GLN A 135 22.30 -14.30 9.81
C GLN A 135 21.74 -14.31 11.22
N ASN A 136 21.60 -15.50 11.81
CA ASN A 136 21.22 -15.65 13.20
C ASN A 136 22.22 -14.86 14.05
N LEU A 137 21.81 -13.68 14.52
CA LEU A 137 22.50 -12.99 15.58
C LEU A 137 22.08 -13.68 16.87
N SER A 138 22.87 -14.66 17.31
CA SER A 138 22.83 -15.14 18.68
C SER A 138 23.40 -14.05 19.58
N ASN A 139 22.57 -13.55 20.52
CA ASN A 139 23.08 -12.92 21.74
C ASN A 139 23.59 -13.99 22.70
#